data_AF-S7RRA0-F1
#
_entry.id   AF-S7RRA0-F1
#
_cell.length_a   1.000
_cell.length_b   1.000
_cell.length_c   1.000
_cell.angle_alpha   90.00
_cell.angle_beta   90.00
_cell.angle_gamma   90.00
#
_symmetry.space_group_name_H-M   'P 1'
#
loop_
_entity.id
_entity.type
_entity.pdbx_description
1 polymer ?
#
loop_
_entity_poly.entity_id
_entity_poly.type
_entity_poly.pdbx_seq_one_letter_code
_entity_poly.pdbx_strand_id
1 'polypeptide(L)'
;MAHRRTDSSRKMHILMGPKTPVLSDAGHIVGPPALPTPPLSPGFAPAMLAPEHRDRPAALLPYATPSHSSSSSSISIQLSVSSSSSSPSAAANPLRLLDALAPYTRKRPKHWHRTTLVALALLVLLSFYVFLVAQPNLGVRLRPSAPPVAATLPLSPPSRRPKYGAVHHRPTRPQLTLDPAQELAAVTSFIVALPQNVIPPSVDPSKPIDPELVLDFDTRGEGARAELDEVIRDVWTRFPVILFSKYHSAASREVKAILDGMNLKPAPAIIDVDQRPDADTLAPLLYRLTTPYLDTLAPFPDAPEAPALPVLLLSGHPLSLTQIRELNARGELRAMVGRSGAVVGGGKRKKGGRR
;
A
#
# COMPACT_ATOMS: atom_id res chain seq x y z
N MET A 1 -39.16 -44.18 -16.87
CA MET A 1 -40.00 -43.01 -16.51
C MET A 1 -39.96 -42.85 -15.00
N ALA A 2 -39.21 -41.88 -14.48
CA ALA A 2 -39.09 -41.65 -13.04
C ALA A 2 -39.36 -40.18 -12.75
N HIS A 3 -40.53 -39.88 -12.19
CA HIS A 3 -40.93 -38.55 -11.76
C HIS A 3 -40.21 -38.17 -10.47
N ARG A 4 -39.28 -37.22 -10.54
CA ARG A 4 -38.76 -36.51 -9.36
C ARG A 4 -39.65 -35.32 -9.06
N ARG A 5 -40.40 -35.42 -7.96
CA ARG A 5 -41.15 -34.33 -7.31
C ARG A 5 -40.16 -33.25 -6.85
N THR A 6 -40.36 -32.03 -7.31
CA THR A 6 -39.73 -30.82 -6.75
C THR A 6 -40.74 -30.18 -5.82
N ASP A 7 -40.49 -30.24 -4.52
CA ASP A 7 -41.24 -29.46 -3.55
C ASP A 7 -40.24 -28.79 -2.60
N SER A 8 -40.09 -27.48 -2.74
CA SER A 8 -39.40 -26.64 -1.75
C SER A 8 -39.96 -25.23 -1.84
N SER A 9 -41.21 -25.12 -1.40
CA SER A 9 -41.87 -23.86 -1.09
C SER A 9 -41.24 -23.30 0.19
N ARG A 10 -40.19 -22.47 0.06
CA ARG A 10 -39.59 -21.75 1.19
C ARG A 10 -40.25 -20.37 1.31
N LYS A 11 -41.32 -20.35 2.11
CA LYS A 11 -42.07 -19.19 2.59
C LYS A 11 -41.13 -18.21 3.32
N MET A 12 -40.78 -17.10 2.67
CA MET A 12 -40.04 -16.00 3.28
C MET A 12 -41.05 -15.08 3.99
N HIS A 13 -41.14 -15.19 5.31
CA HIS A 13 -41.83 -14.19 6.13
C HIS A 13 -40.98 -12.91 6.16
N ILE A 14 -41.44 -11.89 5.44
CA ILE A 14 -40.93 -10.52 5.53
C ILE A 14 -41.61 -9.89 6.74
N LEU A 15 -40.89 -9.79 7.86
CA LEU A 15 -41.31 -8.98 9.01
C LEU A 15 -40.85 -7.54 8.75
N MET A 16 -41.69 -6.76 8.07
CA MET A 16 -41.59 -5.30 8.09
C MET A 16 -42.42 -4.79 9.28
N GLY A 17 -41.72 -4.41 10.35
CA GLY A 17 -42.30 -3.60 11.41
C GLY A 17 -41.95 -2.13 11.19
N PRO A 18 -42.92 -1.22 10.98
CA PRO A 18 -42.66 0.21 11.07
C PRO A 18 -42.50 0.60 12.55
N LYS A 19 -41.32 1.09 12.94
CA LYS A 19 -41.14 1.81 14.21
C LYS A 19 -41.76 3.20 14.05
N THR A 20 -43.01 3.35 14.47
CA THR A 20 -43.61 4.66 14.73
C THR A 20 -43.01 5.24 16.03
N PRO A 21 -42.57 6.51 16.05
CA PRO A 21 -42.22 7.19 17.28
C PRO A 21 -43.49 7.39 18.12
N VAL A 22 -43.42 6.95 19.38
CA VAL A 22 -44.46 7.21 20.39
C VAL A 22 -44.38 8.68 20.78
N LEU A 23 -45.47 9.41 20.52
CA LEU A 23 -45.70 10.77 20.97
C LEU A 23 -46.05 10.72 22.46
N SER A 24 -45.25 11.35 23.33
CA SER A 24 -45.58 11.49 24.75
C SER A 24 -46.56 12.65 24.97
N ASP A 25 -47.56 12.41 25.82
CA ASP A 25 -48.72 13.28 26.10
C ASP A 25 -48.39 14.52 26.97
N ALA A 26 -47.16 15.05 26.86
CA ALA A 26 -46.66 16.12 27.74
C ALA A 26 -46.02 17.31 26.99
N GLY A 27 -46.14 17.40 25.66
CA GLY A 27 -45.75 18.59 24.91
C GLY A 27 -44.28 19.02 25.01
N HIS A 28 -43.39 18.19 25.56
CA HIS A 28 -41.96 18.48 25.69
C HIS A 28 -41.16 17.66 24.67
N ILE A 29 -40.50 18.37 23.75
CA ILE A 29 -39.46 17.80 22.87
C ILE A 29 -38.26 17.45 23.76
N VAL A 30 -38.20 16.20 24.21
CA VAL A 30 -37.03 15.64 24.89
C VAL A 30 -36.04 15.21 23.81
N GLY A 31 -35.00 16.01 23.60
CA GLY A 31 -33.86 15.64 22.77
C GLY A 31 -33.19 14.37 23.30
N PRO A 32 -32.47 13.61 22.44
CA PRO A 32 -31.79 12.39 22.86
C PRO A 32 -30.86 12.65 24.05
N PRO A 33 -30.78 11.72 25.03
CA PRO A 33 -29.96 11.90 26.22
C PRO A 33 -28.51 12.17 25.80
N ALA A 34 -27.98 13.31 26.23
CA ALA A 34 -26.59 13.67 26.05
C ALA A 34 -25.71 12.57 26.68
N LEU A 35 -24.85 11.99 25.85
CA LEU A 35 -23.82 11.04 26.29
C LEU A 35 -22.93 11.71 27.35
N PRO A 36 -22.56 10.99 28.42
CA PRO A 36 -21.65 11.51 29.43
C PRO A 36 -20.30 11.82 28.79
N THR A 37 -19.91 13.09 28.83
CA THR A 37 -18.56 13.55 28.51
C THR A 37 -17.55 12.86 29.43
N PRO A 38 -16.48 12.23 28.90
CA PRO A 38 -15.42 11.67 29.72
C PRO A 38 -14.68 12.77 30.49
N PRO A 39 -14.19 12.49 31.71
CA PRO A 39 -13.43 13.45 32.50
C PRO A 39 -12.13 13.84 31.80
N LEU A 40 -11.88 15.15 31.80
CA LEU A 40 -10.64 15.79 31.34
C LEU A 40 -9.42 15.13 32.01
N SER A 41 -8.51 14.60 31.19
CA SER A 41 -7.19 14.14 31.63
C SER A 41 -6.41 15.29 32.28
N PRO A 42 -5.67 15.03 33.39
CA PRO A 42 -4.89 16.05 34.07
C PRO A 42 -3.71 16.50 33.19
N GLY A 43 -3.53 17.81 33.10
CA GLY A 43 -2.47 18.44 32.33
C GLY A 43 -1.08 18.02 32.80
N PHE A 44 -0.22 17.68 31.84
CA PHE A 44 1.21 17.56 32.07
C PHE A 44 1.79 18.95 32.35
N ALA A 45 2.18 19.18 33.61
CA ALA A 45 3.01 20.31 33.98
C ALA A 45 4.43 20.11 33.39
N PRO A 46 5.09 21.19 32.91
CA PRO A 46 6.45 21.12 32.42
C PRO A 46 7.42 21.00 33.61
N ALA A 47 8.13 19.89 33.70
CA ALA A 47 9.21 19.72 34.67
C ALA A 47 10.36 20.67 34.31
N MET A 48 10.62 21.62 35.21
CA MET A 48 11.73 22.55 35.16
C MET A 48 13.07 21.82 35.25
N LEU A 49 13.97 22.21 34.33
CA LEU A 49 15.41 22.42 34.48
C LEU A 49 16.02 22.11 35.87
N ALA A 50 16.96 21.16 35.89
CA ALA A 50 18.10 21.17 36.79
C ALA A 50 19.37 20.71 36.02
N PRO A 51 20.51 21.42 36.13
CA PRO A 51 21.75 21.03 35.48
C PRO A 51 22.60 20.18 36.45
N GLU A 52 22.82 18.91 36.15
CA GLU A 52 23.81 18.12 36.89
C GLU A 52 25.09 17.97 36.07
N HIS A 53 26.04 18.84 36.43
CA HIS A 53 27.44 18.81 36.09
C HIS A 53 28.06 17.55 36.69
N ARG A 54 28.63 16.66 35.87
CA ARG A 54 29.52 15.61 36.39
C ARG A 54 30.71 15.40 35.46
N ASP A 55 31.82 15.97 35.93
CA ASP A 55 33.17 15.72 35.45
C ASP A 55 33.46 14.22 35.40
N ARG A 56 33.99 13.76 34.27
CA ARG A 56 34.67 12.47 34.20
C ARG A 56 36.00 12.63 33.44
N PRO A 57 37.12 12.26 34.06
CA PRO A 57 38.45 12.58 33.55
C PRO A 57 38.87 11.71 32.35
N ALA A 58 39.72 12.33 31.53
CA ALA A 58 40.41 11.73 30.40
C ALA A 58 41.25 10.50 30.82
N ALA A 59 40.91 9.35 30.24
CA ALA A 59 41.78 8.19 30.21
C ALA A 59 42.43 8.10 28.82
N LEU A 60 43.68 8.55 28.76
CA LEU A 60 44.67 8.27 27.73
C LEU A 60 44.87 6.76 27.59
N LEU A 61 44.80 6.22 26.36
CA LEU A 61 45.38 4.92 25.98
C LEU A 61 45.53 4.83 24.45
N PRO A 62 46.40 3.94 23.92
CA PRO A 62 47.48 4.35 23.03
C PRO A 62 47.31 3.94 21.57
N TYR A 63 48.12 4.62 20.76
CA TYR A 63 48.47 4.29 19.39
C TYR A 63 48.97 2.85 19.27
N ALA A 64 48.32 2.03 18.45
CA ALA A 64 48.86 0.75 17.98
C ALA A 64 48.44 0.54 16.52
N THR A 65 49.39 0.77 15.62
CA THR A 65 49.36 0.35 14.22
C THR A 65 49.50 -1.17 14.12
N PRO A 66 48.84 -1.82 13.15
CA PRO A 66 49.38 -3.05 12.57
C PRO A 66 49.65 -2.88 11.07
N SER A 67 50.93 -2.98 10.73
CA SER A 67 51.44 -3.42 9.44
C SER A 67 51.25 -4.94 9.28
N HIS A 68 51.49 -5.42 8.05
CA HIS A 68 51.51 -6.84 7.61
C HIS A 68 50.12 -7.42 7.32
N SER A 69 49.91 -8.25 6.31
CA SER A 69 50.72 -8.69 5.17
C SER A 69 49.79 -9.50 4.28
N SER A 70 50.01 -9.39 2.97
CA SER A 70 49.49 -10.27 1.93
C SER A 70 49.55 -11.75 2.35
N SER A 71 48.42 -12.44 2.28
CA SER A 71 48.40 -13.92 2.24
C SER A 71 47.17 -14.38 1.47
N SER A 72 47.39 -14.58 0.17
CA SER A 72 46.55 -15.37 -0.71
C SER A 72 46.41 -16.79 -0.15
N SER A 73 45.21 -17.18 0.23
CA SER A 73 44.86 -18.58 0.50
C SER A 73 43.78 -19.01 -0.49
N SER A 74 44.26 -19.65 -1.56
CA SER A 74 43.45 -20.36 -2.55
C SER A 74 42.85 -21.58 -1.88
N ILE A 75 41.55 -21.56 -1.64
CA ILE A 75 40.79 -22.73 -1.18
C ILE A 75 40.37 -23.53 -2.42
N SER A 76 41.13 -24.58 -2.74
CA SER A 76 40.75 -25.62 -3.69
C SER A 76 39.93 -26.68 -2.97
N ILE A 77 38.61 -26.70 -3.22
CA ILE A 77 37.73 -27.79 -2.78
C ILE A 77 37.92 -28.96 -3.76
N GLN A 78 38.70 -29.96 -3.35
CA GLN A 78 38.71 -31.27 -4.01
C GLN A 78 37.47 -32.06 -3.57
N LEU A 79 36.61 -32.38 -4.54
CA LEU A 79 35.55 -33.39 -4.41
C LEU A 79 36.16 -34.76 -4.65
N SER A 80 36.42 -35.50 -3.56
CA SER A 80 36.71 -36.92 -3.58
C SER A 80 35.42 -37.71 -3.79
N VAL A 81 35.36 -38.40 -4.93
CA VAL A 81 34.35 -39.41 -5.26
C VAL A 81 34.76 -40.72 -4.60
N SER A 82 34.05 -41.11 -3.55
CA SER A 82 34.14 -42.46 -2.97
C SER A 82 32.97 -43.29 -3.49
N SER A 83 33.27 -44.15 -4.46
CA SER A 83 32.44 -45.26 -4.86
C SER A 83 32.46 -46.34 -3.78
N SER A 84 31.29 -46.74 -3.28
CA SER A 84 31.12 -48.06 -2.66
C SER A 84 29.75 -48.63 -3.01
N SER A 85 29.85 -49.79 -3.64
CA SER A 85 28.80 -50.69 -4.08
C SER A 85 28.15 -51.43 -2.91
N SER A 86 26.84 -51.66 -3.00
CA SER A 86 26.18 -52.99 -2.98
C SER A 86 24.85 -52.97 -2.21
N SER A 87 23.75 -53.20 -2.94
CA SER A 87 22.81 -54.32 -2.76
C SER A 87 21.37 -53.95 -3.18
N PRO A 88 20.61 -54.90 -3.74
CA PRO A 88 19.44 -54.63 -4.56
C PRO A 88 18.14 -54.95 -3.82
N SER A 89 17.17 -54.03 -3.78
CA SER A 89 15.76 -54.42 -3.60
C SER A 89 14.81 -53.27 -3.86
N ALA A 90 13.71 -53.60 -4.55
CA ALA A 90 12.49 -52.81 -4.73
C ALA A 90 12.60 -51.52 -5.55
N ALA A 91 12.44 -51.70 -6.87
CA ALA A 91 12.07 -50.65 -7.80
C ALA A 91 10.74 -49.98 -7.40
N ALA A 92 10.82 -48.76 -6.87
CA ALA A 92 9.70 -47.84 -6.76
C ALA A 92 10.12 -46.49 -7.37
N ASN A 93 9.56 -46.20 -8.55
CA ASN A 93 9.86 -45.06 -9.40
C ASN A 93 9.58 -43.71 -8.71
N PRO A 94 10.58 -42.82 -8.48
CA PRO A 94 10.37 -41.47 -7.97
C PRO A 94 10.37 -40.43 -9.11
N LEU A 95 9.60 -40.67 -10.19
CA LEU A 95 9.44 -39.72 -11.30
C LEU A 95 7.96 -39.46 -11.60
N ARG A 96 7.21 -38.96 -10.60
CA ARG A 96 5.83 -38.45 -10.77
C ARG A 96 5.55 -37.15 -10.02
N LEU A 97 6.55 -36.29 -9.85
CA LEU A 97 6.36 -34.96 -9.24
C LEU A 97 6.37 -33.80 -10.25
N LEU A 98 6.55 -34.07 -11.54
CA LEU A 98 6.48 -33.07 -12.62
C LEU A 98 5.18 -33.12 -13.45
N ASP A 99 4.21 -33.95 -13.07
CA ASP A 99 2.90 -34.01 -13.74
C ASP A 99 1.84 -33.07 -13.11
N ALA A 100 2.17 -32.40 -12.00
CA ALA A 100 1.27 -31.46 -11.31
C ALA A 100 1.34 -30.01 -11.86
N LEU A 101 2.21 -29.75 -12.82
CA LEU A 101 2.28 -28.50 -13.57
C LEU A 101 1.72 -28.63 -14.99
N ALA A 102 0.90 -29.66 -15.26
CA ALA A 102 0.06 -29.67 -16.44
C ALA A 102 -0.94 -28.50 -16.29
N PRO A 103 -0.85 -27.42 -17.10
CA PRO A 103 -1.91 -26.43 -17.13
C PRO A 103 -3.17 -27.19 -17.46
N TYR A 104 -4.24 -26.96 -16.70
CA TYR A 104 -5.58 -27.45 -17.00
C TYR A 104 -5.87 -27.23 -18.50
N THR A 105 -5.62 -28.24 -19.32
CA THR A 105 -5.96 -28.30 -20.73
C THR A 105 -7.44 -28.61 -20.77
N ARG A 106 -8.22 -27.67 -20.25
CA ARG A 106 -9.65 -27.60 -20.50
C ARG A 106 -9.75 -27.57 -22.00
N LYS A 107 -10.23 -28.67 -22.60
CA LYS A 107 -10.42 -28.84 -24.05
C LYS A 107 -11.01 -27.54 -24.58
N ARG A 108 -10.15 -26.67 -25.12
CA ARG A 108 -10.56 -25.37 -25.64
C ARG A 108 -11.48 -25.72 -26.80
N PRO A 109 -12.77 -25.40 -26.69
CA PRO A 109 -13.68 -25.82 -27.73
C PRO A 109 -13.27 -25.07 -29.01
N LYS A 110 -13.09 -25.81 -30.11
CA LYS A 110 -12.56 -25.31 -31.41
C LYS A 110 -13.25 -24.05 -31.93
N HIS A 111 -14.45 -23.71 -31.43
CA HIS A 111 -15.18 -22.50 -31.80
C HIS A 111 -14.55 -21.19 -31.28
N TRP A 112 -13.68 -21.24 -30.26
CA TRP A 112 -13.13 -20.02 -29.67
C TRP A 112 -12.21 -19.24 -30.62
N HIS A 113 -11.48 -19.95 -31.49
CA HIS A 113 -10.66 -19.30 -32.52
C HIS A 113 -11.49 -18.58 -33.59
N ARG A 114 -12.71 -19.07 -33.86
CA ARG A 114 -13.61 -18.43 -34.83
C ARG A 114 -14.17 -17.13 -34.26
N THR A 115 -14.54 -17.12 -32.99
CA THR A 115 -15.06 -15.90 -32.33
C THR A 115 -13.97 -14.84 -32.17
N THR A 116 -12.71 -15.23 -31.90
CA THR A 116 -11.61 -14.26 -31.82
C THR A 116 -11.26 -13.66 -33.17
N LEU A 117 -11.30 -14.45 -34.25
CA LEU A 117 -11.07 -13.94 -35.60
C LEU A 117 -12.18 -12.96 -36.03
N VAL A 118 -13.45 -13.29 -35.73
CA VAL A 118 -14.57 -12.39 -36.01
C VAL A 118 -14.45 -11.10 -35.21
N ALA A 119 -14.11 -11.17 -33.91
CA ALA A 119 -13.92 -9.98 -33.08
C ALA A 119 -12.77 -9.08 -33.57
N LEU A 120 -11.65 -9.68 -33.98
CA LEU A 120 -10.51 -8.93 -34.55
C LEU A 120 -10.88 -8.30 -35.90
N ALA A 121 -11.58 -9.02 -36.78
CA ALA A 121 -12.03 -8.47 -38.06
C ALA A 121 -13.01 -7.30 -37.86
N LEU A 122 -13.92 -7.40 -36.88
CA LEU A 122 -14.86 -6.33 -36.53
C LEU A 122 -14.13 -5.11 -35.96
N LEU A 123 -13.08 -5.32 -35.16
CA LEU A 123 -12.25 -4.24 -34.61
C LEU A 123 -11.47 -3.52 -35.72
N VAL A 124 -10.93 -4.25 -36.70
CA VAL A 124 -10.26 -3.68 -37.88
C VAL A 124 -11.26 -2.92 -38.77
N LEU A 125 -12.46 -3.43 -38.99
CA LEU A 125 -13.51 -2.72 -39.72
C LEU A 125 -13.95 -1.44 -38.99
N LEU A 126 -14.09 -1.51 -37.67
CA LEU A 126 -14.47 -0.35 -36.85
C LEU A 126 -13.37 0.72 -36.86
N SER A 127 -12.09 0.33 -36.80
CA SER A 127 -10.98 1.29 -36.91
C SER A 127 -10.97 1.96 -38.28
N PHE A 128 -11.15 1.19 -39.37
CA PHE A 128 -11.27 1.73 -40.72
C PHE A 128 -12.46 2.69 -40.86
N TYR A 129 -13.62 2.34 -40.29
CA TYR A 129 -14.80 3.20 -40.30
C TYR A 129 -14.54 4.53 -39.57
N VAL A 130 -13.89 4.49 -38.40
CA VAL A 130 -13.56 5.71 -37.65
C VAL A 130 -12.58 6.59 -38.44
N PHE A 131 -11.59 6.01 -39.13
CA PHE A 131 -10.63 6.77 -39.92
C PHE A 131 -11.21 7.33 -41.24
N LEU A 132 -12.03 6.56 -41.96
CA LEU A 132 -12.51 6.95 -43.29
C LEU A 132 -13.83 7.74 -43.25
N VAL A 133 -14.77 7.31 -42.41
CA VAL A 133 -16.15 7.84 -42.41
C VAL A 133 -16.35 8.82 -41.29
N ALA A 134 -15.89 8.48 -40.08
CA ALA A 134 -16.11 9.35 -38.94
C ALA A 134 -15.22 10.59 -38.96
N GLN A 135 -14.19 10.64 -39.83
CA GLN A 135 -13.13 11.66 -39.92
C GLN A 135 -13.13 12.53 -38.67
N PRO A 136 -12.73 11.98 -37.50
CA PRO A 136 -12.63 12.79 -36.30
C PRO A 136 -11.66 13.87 -36.70
N ASN A 137 -12.17 15.09 -36.86
CA ASN A 137 -11.38 16.25 -37.18
C ASN A 137 -10.40 16.43 -36.01
N LEU A 138 -9.30 15.69 -36.03
CA LEU A 138 -8.03 15.97 -35.38
C LEU A 138 -7.41 17.18 -36.10
N GLY A 139 -8.25 18.16 -36.42
CA GLY A 139 -7.83 19.52 -36.62
C GLY A 139 -7.20 19.90 -35.29
N VAL A 140 -5.90 19.66 -35.21
CA VAL A 140 -4.97 20.51 -34.50
C VAL A 140 -5.37 21.90 -34.95
N ARG A 141 -6.24 22.54 -34.17
CA ARG A 141 -6.46 23.97 -34.20
C ARG A 141 -5.11 24.53 -33.78
N LEU A 142 -4.19 24.60 -34.76
CA LEU A 142 -3.11 25.55 -34.74
C LEU A 142 -3.81 26.87 -34.51
N ARG A 143 -3.74 27.32 -33.26
CA ARG A 143 -4.27 28.60 -32.81
C ARG A 143 -3.81 29.61 -33.86
N PRO A 144 -4.75 30.24 -34.61
CA PRO A 144 -4.38 31.22 -35.60
C PRO A 144 -3.51 32.26 -34.91
N SER A 145 -2.27 32.39 -35.38
CA SER A 145 -1.44 33.55 -35.09
C SER A 145 -2.31 34.77 -35.36
N ALA A 146 -2.53 35.57 -34.32
CA ALA A 146 -3.31 36.78 -34.43
C ALA A 146 -2.78 37.65 -35.59
N PRO A 147 -3.66 38.27 -36.38
CA PRO A 147 -3.23 39.18 -37.44
C PRO A 147 -2.45 40.36 -36.82
N PRO A 148 -1.44 40.90 -37.52
CA PRO A 148 -0.76 42.12 -37.11
C PRO A 148 -1.76 43.28 -37.22
N VAL A 149 -2.39 43.64 -36.11
CA VAL A 149 -3.17 44.87 -36.02
C VAL A 149 -2.19 46.02 -36.04
N ALA A 150 -2.25 46.77 -37.13
CA ALA A 150 -1.56 48.03 -37.30
C ALA A 150 -1.97 49.01 -36.20
N ALA A 151 -0.94 49.53 -35.52
CA ALA A 151 -0.84 50.85 -34.90
C ALA A 151 -2.13 51.66 -34.70
N THR A 152 -2.62 51.70 -33.46
CA THR A 152 -2.97 52.98 -32.83
C THR A 152 -2.45 52.97 -31.40
N LEU A 153 -1.61 53.94 -31.10
CA LEU A 153 -1.01 54.19 -29.79
C LEU A 153 -2.11 54.61 -28.80
N PRO A 154 -2.21 53.92 -27.66
CA PRO A 154 -2.31 54.64 -26.40
C PRO A 154 -1.10 54.27 -25.54
N LEU A 155 -0.39 55.32 -25.10
CA LEU A 155 0.60 55.34 -24.04
C LEU A 155 0.49 54.13 -23.09
N SER A 156 1.27 53.10 -23.38
CA SER A 156 1.48 51.99 -22.46
C SER A 156 2.38 52.52 -21.33
N PRO A 157 1.97 52.40 -20.05
CA PRO A 157 2.86 52.72 -18.95
C PRO A 157 4.13 51.86 -19.10
N PRO A 158 5.32 52.43 -18.78
CA PRO A 158 6.59 51.82 -19.11
C PRO A 158 6.61 50.40 -18.59
N SER A 159 6.83 49.49 -19.53
CA SER A 159 7.21 48.10 -19.33
C SER A 159 8.25 48.01 -18.21
N ARG A 160 7.74 47.82 -16.98
CA ARG A 160 8.53 47.32 -15.87
C ARG A 160 8.83 45.90 -16.28
N ARG A 161 9.99 45.72 -16.91
CA ARG A 161 10.68 44.44 -16.96
C ARG A 161 10.41 43.74 -15.64
N PRO A 162 9.85 42.51 -15.59
CA PRO A 162 9.82 41.77 -14.36
C PRO A 162 11.28 41.70 -13.90
N LYS A 163 11.61 42.51 -12.89
CA LYS A 163 12.87 42.40 -12.20
C LYS A 163 12.82 40.98 -11.65
N TYR A 164 13.59 40.09 -12.24
CA TYR A 164 14.11 38.87 -11.60
C TYR A 164 15.01 39.31 -10.43
N GLY A 165 14.42 40.05 -9.50
CA GLY A 165 15.08 40.83 -8.47
C GLY A 165 14.19 40.75 -7.26
N ALA A 166 14.77 40.21 -6.20
CA ALA A 166 14.11 39.72 -5.00
C ALA A 166 13.34 38.41 -5.26
N VAL A 167 14.08 37.29 -5.15
CA VAL A 167 13.59 36.17 -4.34
C VAL A 167 13.15 36.80 -3.03
N HIS A 168 11.88 37.20 -2.94
CA HIS A 168 11.32 37.60 -1.67
C HIS A 168 11.52 36.37 -0.79
N HIS A 169 12.40 36.51 0.19
CA HIS A 169 12.47 35.62 1.33
C HIS A 169 11.10 35.69 1.97
N ARG A 170 10.15 34.92 1.41
CA ARG A 170 8.85 34.68 1.98
C ARG A 170 9.19 34.20 3.38
N PRO A 171 8.72 34.89 4.43
CA PRO A 171 9.09 34.55 5.80
C PRO A 171 8.93 33.05 5.95
N THR A 172 10.02 32.39 6.34
CA THR A 172 10.16 30.94 6.39
C THR A 172 9.09 30.41 7.32
N ARG A 173 7.91 30.11 6.76
CA ARG A 173 6.83 29.48 7.51
C ARG A 173 7.34 28.12 7.98
N PRO A 174 7.08 27.74 9.23
CA PRO A 174 7.49 26.43 9.71
C PRO A 174 6.89 25.36 8.80
N GLN A 175 7.73 24.45 8.32
CA GLN A 175 7.27 23.31 7.55
C GLN A 175 6.43 22.40 8.44
N LEU A 176 5.45 21.73 7.84
CA LEU A 176 4.65 20.73 8.50
C LEU A 176 5.53 19.58 9.00
N THR A 177 5.56 19.33 10.30
CA THR A 177 6.27 18.19 10.88
C THR A 177 5.34 16.98 10.90
N LEU A 178 5.73 15.87 10.27
CA LEU A 178 4.95 14.63 10.23
C LEU A 178 5.32 13.70 11.39
N ASP A 179 4.31 13.14 12.05
CA ASP A 179 4.47 11.99 12.97
C ASP A 179 4.71 10.69 12.17
N PRO A 180 5.36 9.63 12.69
CA PRO A 180 5.63 8.41 11.92
C PRO A 180 4.38 7.76 11.31
N ALA A 181 3.22 7.83 11.98
CA ALA A 181 1.95 7.36 11.42
C ALA A 181 1.51 8.19 10.20
N GLN A 182 1.63 9.52 10.30
CA GLN A 182 1.29 10.46 9.23
C GLN A 182 2.26 10.32 8.05
N GLU A 183 3.55 10.17 8.36
CA GLU A 183 4.60 9.91 7.38
C GLU A 183 4.35 8.59 6.64
N LEU A 184 4.00 7.51 7.35
CA LEU A 184 3.65 6.23 6.74
C LEU A 184 2.45 6.36 5.79
N ALA A 185 1.42 7.10 6.20
CA ALA A 185 0.26 7.36 5.36
C ALA A 185 0.61 8.20 4.12
N ALA A 186 1.42 9.25 4.26
CA ALA A 186 1.88 10.09 3.17
C ALA A 186 2.73 9.30 2.15
N VAL A 187 3.71 8.54 2.63
CA VAL A 187 4.56 7.67 1.80
C VAL A 187 3.71 6.61 1.10
N THR A 188 2.76 6.01 1.82
CA THR A 188 1.82 5.04 1.23
C THR A 188 0.99 5.70 0.13
N SER A 189 0.41 6.88 0.38
CA SER A 189 -0.34 7.68 -0.59
C SER A 189 0.46 7.89 -1.87
N PHE A 190 1.69 8.39 -1.71
CA PHE A 190 2.62 8.64 -2.81
C PHE A 190 2.87 7.37 -3.63
N ILE A 191 3.14 6.24 -2.98
CA ILE A 191 3.43 4.97 -3.66
C ILE A 191 2.22 4.41 -4.40
N VAL A 192 1.02 4.48 -3.80
CA VAL A 192 -0.20 3.90 -4.39
C VAL A 192 -0.86 4.82 -5.43
N ALA A 193 -0.60 6.12 -5.39
CA ALA A 193 -1.16 7.09 -6.32
C ALA A 193 -0.70 6.81 -7.76
N LEU A 194 0.59 6.55 -7.97
CA LEU A 194 1.15 6.23 -9.28
C LEU A 194 2.27 5.18 -9.16
N PRO A 195 2.27 4.11 -9.98
CA PRO A 195 3.34 3.10 -9.98
C PRO A 195 4.73 3.65 -10.29
N GLN A 196 4.80 4.79 -10.98
CA GLN A 196 6.04 5.47 -11.38
C GLN A 196 6.60 6.42 -10.30
N ASN A 197 5.90 6.59 -9.18
CA ASN A 197 6.38 7.42 -8.08
C ASN A 197 7.55 6.70 -7.40
N VAL A 198 8.71 7.37 -7.33
CA VAL A 198 9.98 6.83 -6.84
C VAL A 198 10.55 7.80 -5.83
N ILE A 199 10.93 7.31 -4.64
CA ILE A 199 11.61 8.11 -3.63
C ILE A 199 13.07 8.32 -4.07
N PRO A 200 13.56 9.57 -4.16
CA PRO A 200 14.94 9.83 -4.56
C PRO A 200 15.95 9.16 -3.62
N PRO A 201 17.06 8.60 -4.15
CA PRO A 201 18.09 7.94 -3.32
C PRO A 201 18.88 8.93 -2.44
N SER A 202 18.71 10.24 -2.65
CA SER A 202 19.27 11.28 -1.79
C SER A 202 18.53 11.42 -0.44
N VAL A 203 17.36 10.79 -0.30
CA VAL A 203 16.60 10.80 0.96
C VAL A 203 17.25 9.83 1.94
N ASP A 204 17.60 10.35 3.12
CA ASP A 204 18.16 9.56 4.21
C ASP A 204 17.04 8.85 5.00
N PRO A 205 16.93 7.50 4.93
CA PRO A 205 15.84 6.77 5.57
C PRO A 205 15.91 6.79 7.10
N SER A 206 17.02 7.22 7.70
CA SER A 206 17.16 7.36 9.16
C SER A 206 16.46 8.60 9.73
N LYS A 207 16.08 9.55 8.86
CA LYS A 207 15.44 10.82 9.24
C LYS A 207 13.99 10.87 8.74
N PRO A 208 13.13 11.70 9.35
CA PRO A 208 11.81 11.99 8.79
C PRO A 208 11.95 12.54 7.37
N ILE A 209 11.13 12.04 6.44
CA ILE A 209 11.11 12.51 5.05
C ILE A 209 10.59 13.94 4.98
N ASP A 210 11.10 14.72 4.03
CA ASP A 210 10.55 16.04 3.72
C ASP A 210 9.12 15.88 3.20
N PRO A 211 8.10 16.46 3.87
CA PRO A 211 6.70 16.35 3.44
C PRO A 211 6.48 16.83 1.99
N GLU A 212 7.26 17.82 1.52
CA GLU A 212 7.15 18.36 0.16
C GLU A 212 7.53 17.32 -0.93
N LEU A 213 8.24 16.24 -0.57
CA LEU A 213 8.61 15.17 -1.52
C LEU A 213 7.49 14.14 -1.76
N VAL A 214 6.60 13.97 -0.78
CA VAL A 214 5.57 12.92 -0.78
C VAL A 214 4.15 13.45 -0.88
N LEU A 215 3.92 14.70 -0.46
CA LEU A 215 2.62 15.37 -0.54
C LEU A 215 2.58 16.30 -1.76
N ASP A 216 1.43 16.38 -2.42
CA ASP A 216 1.20 17.16 -3.64
C ASP A 216 0.69 18.59 -3.39
N PHE A 217 0.56 19.00 -2.13
CA PHE A 217 0.08 20.31 -1.72
C PHE A 217 1.13 21.15 -0.96
N ASP A 218 0.85 22.44 -0.76
CA ASP A 218 1.75 23.36 -0.05
C ASP A 218 1.71 23.08 1.47
N THR A 219 2.75 22.40 1.96
CA THR A 219 2.91 22.01 3.36
C THR A 219 3.14 23.20 4.30
N ARG A 220 3.32 24.40 3.77
CA ARG A 220 3.52 25.65 4.52
C ARG A 220 2.24 26.51 4.58
N GLY A 221 1.13 26.01 4.02
CA GLY A 221 -0.18 26.64 4.09
C GLY A 221 -0.83 26.54 5.47
N GLU A 222 -1.69 27.48 5.83
CA GLU A 222 -2.47 27.42 7.08
C GLU A 222 -3.45 26.22 7.09
N GLY A 223 -3.84 25.73 5.90
CA GLY A 223 -4.67 24.55 5.70
C GLY A 223 -3.92 23.21 5.62
N ALA A 224 -2.58 23.20 5.66
CA ALA A 224 -1.78 22.01 5.37
C ALA A 224 -2.08 20.81 6.29
N ARG A 225 -2.45 21.06 7.55
CA ARG A 225 -2.86 20.00 8.49
C ARG A 225 -4.21 19.37 8.11
N ALA A 226 -5.19 20.20 7.73
CA ALA A 226 -6.50 19.71 7.33
C ALA A 226 -6.40 18.90 6.01
N GLU A 227 -5.57 19.36 5.08
CA GLU A 227 -5.28 18.64 3.83
C GLU A 227 -4.55 17.31 4.11
N LEU A 228 -3.59 17.29 5.04
CA LEU A 228 -2.93 16.05 5.47
C LEU A 228 -3.94 15.04 6.05
N ASP A 229 -4.82 15.49 6.95
CA ASP A 229 -5.84 14.62 7.55
C ASP A 229 -6.79 14.05 6.48
N GLU A 230 -7.11 14.83 5.46
CA GLU A 230 -7.89 14.37 4.31
C GLU A 230 -7.15 13.31 3.49
N VAL A 231 -5.85 13.51 3.22
CA VAL A 231 -5.01 12.52 2.53
C VAL A 231 -4.95 11.21 3.32
N ILE A 232 -4.71 11.28 4.63
CA ILE A 232 -4.67 10.10 5.51
C ILE A 232 -5.99 9.34 5.43
N ARG A 233 -7.11 10.06 5.54
CA ARG A 233 -8.45 9.47 5.47
C ARG A 233 -8.72 8.84 4.11
N ASP A 234 -8.37 9.50 3.00
CA ASP A 234 -8.58 9.00 1.64
C ASP A 234 -7.81 7.71 1.40
N VAL A 235 -6.51 7.68 1.75
CA VAL A 235 -5.64 6.51 1.58
C VAL A 235 -6.20 5.29 2.29
N TRP A 236 -6.58 5.43 3.56
CA TRP A 236 -7.06 4.29 4.34
C TRP A 236 -8.49 3.88 4.00
N THR A 237 -9.31 4.79 3.49
CA THR A 237 -10.65 4.47 2.98
C THR A 237 -10.55 3.71 1.65
N ARG A 238 -9.65 4.15 0.77
CA ARG A 238 -9.48 3.59 -0.57
C ARG A 238 -8.70 2.28 -0.56
N PHE A 239 -7.69 2.17 0.30
CA PHE A 239 -6.79 1.04 0.43
C PHE A 239 -6.75 0.54 1.89
N PRO A 240 -7.84 -0.08 2.39
CA PRO A 240 -7.94 -0.54 3.78
C PRO A 240 -6.98 -1.69 4.13
N VAL A 241 -6.42 -2.36 3.12
CA VAL A 241 -5.47 -3.46 3.27
C VAL A 241 -4.34 -3.27 2.26
N ILE A 242 -3.12 -3.09 2.77
CA ILE A 242 -1.91 -2.90 1.96
C ILE A 242 -0.83 -3.87 2.43
N LEU A 243 -0.18 -4.55 1.50
CA LEU A 243 0.91 -5.50 1.78
C LEU A 243 2.20 -5.02 1.12
N PHE A 244 3.20 -4.70 1.93
CA PHE A 244 4.57 -4.54 1.47
C PHE A 244 5.27 -5.90 1.52
N SER A 245 5.72 -6.41 0.37
CA SER A 245 6.32 -7.74 0.25
C SER A 245 7.61 -7.74 -0.56
N LYS A 246 8.36 -8.84 -0.48
CA LYS A 246 9.40 -9.18 -1.46
C LYS A 246 8.82 -10.16 -2.47
N TYR A 247 9.05 -9.92 -3.75
CA TYR A 247 8.46 -10.68 -4.86
C TYR A 247 8.79 -12.18 -4.76
N HIS A 248 10.04 -12.54 -4.45
CA HIS A 248 10.49 -13.94 -4.38
C HIS A 248 10.47 -14.58 -2.97
N SER A 249 10.08 -13.84 -1.93
CA SER A 249 10.09 -14.36 -0.56
C SER A 249 9.01 -15.42 -0.32
N ALA A 250 9.37 -16.53 0.35
CA ALA A 250 8.42 -17.57 0.75
C ALA A 250 7.39 -17.03 1.76
N ALA A 251 7.84 -16.24 2.74
CA ALA A 251 6.97 -15.58 3.70
C ALA A 251 5.97 -14.64 3.03
N SER A 252 6.42 -13.88 2.01
CA SER A 252 5.53 -13.02 1.23
C SER A 252 4.47 -13.81 0.45
N ARG A 253 4.85 -14.95 -0.14
CA ARG A 253 3.90 -15.83 -0.85
C ARG A 253 2.83 -16.41 0.08
N GLU A 254 3.21 -16.74 1.31
CA GLU A 254 2.28 -17.21 2.34
C GLU A 254 1.24 -16.15 2.68
N VAL A 255 1.66 -14.92 2.99
CA VAL A 255 0.73 -13.82 3.32
C VAL A 255 -0.18 -13.48 2.12
N LYS A 256 0.37 -13.47 0.89
CA LYS A 256 -0.43 -13.31 -0.34
C LYS A 256 -1.50 -14.40 -0.47
N ALA A 257 -1.17 -15.66 -0.19
CA ALA A 257 -2.13 -16.77 -0.22
C ALA A 257 -3.23 -16.64 0.86
N ILE A 258 -2.87 -16.19 2.06
CA ILE A 258 -3.82 -15.89 3.14
C ILE A 258 -4.82 -14.81 2.70
N LEU A 259 -4.34 -13.70 2.12
CA LEU A 259 -5.19 -12.61 1.63
C LEU A 259 -6.08 -13.02 0.45
N ASP A 260 -5.54 -13.78 -0.52
CA ASP A 260 -6.31 -14.30 -1.66
C ASP A 260 -7.45 -15.22 -1.20
N GLY A 261 -7.17 -16.09 -0.22
CA GLY A 261 -8.18 -16.95 0.41
C GLY A 261 -9.36 -16.17 1.01
N MET A 262 -9.14 -14.93 1.48
CA MET A 262 -10.19 -14.08 2.05
C MET A 262 -11.08 -13.41 1.00
N ASN A 263 -10.69 -13.35 -0.28
CA ASN A 263 -11.48 -12.74 -1.37
C ASN A 263 -12.00 -11.32 -1.01
N LEU A 264 -11.09 -10.42 -0.63
CA LEU A 264 -11.41 -9.10 -0.11
C LEU A 264 -12.02 -8.16 -1.17
N LYS A 265 -12.85 -7.21 -0.73
CA LYS A 265 -13.33 -6.08 -1.52
C LYS A 265 -13.28 -4.79 -0.69
N PRO A 266 -12.50 -3.75 -1.09
CA PRO A 266 -11.63 -3.69 -2.26
C PRO A 266 -10.50 -4.74 -2.22
N ALA A 267 -9.88 -5.01 -3.37
CA ALA A 267 -8.73 -5.91 -3.44
C ALA A 267 -7.55 -5.31 -2.65
N PRO A 268 -6.73 -6.13 -1.97
CA PRO A 268 -5.57 -5.63 -1.23
C PRO A 268 -4.56 -4.99 -2.20
N ALA A 269 -3.97 -3.86 -1.80
CA ALA A 269 -2.87 -3.26 -2.56
C ALA A 269 -1.56 -3.98 -2.21
N ILE A 270 -0.97 -4.69 -3.17
CA ILE A 270 0.27 -5.45 -2.97
C ILE A 270 1.42 -4.70 -3.64
N ILE A 271 2.43 -4.35 -2.85
CA ILE A 271 3.61 -3.59 -3.29
C ILE A 271 4.83 -4.48 -3.11
N ASP A 272 5.41 -4.93 -4.22
CA ASP A 272 6.64 -5.71 -4.25
C ASP A 272 7.85 -4.76 -4.19
N VAL A 273 8.33 -4.51 -2.98
CA VAL A 273 9.34 -3.49 -2.65
C VAL A 273 10.65 -3.74 -3.38
N ASP A 274 11.06 -5.00 -3.52
CA ASP A 274 12.30 -5.43 -4.17
C ASP A 274 12.29 -5.26 -5.71
N GLN A 275 11.12 -5.08 -6.33
CA GLN A 275 11.00 -4.83 -7.77
C GLN A 275 11.00 -3.35 -8.11
N ARG A 276 11.00 -2.46 -7.10
CA ARG A 276 10.97 -1.01 -7.31
C ARG A 276 12.39 -0.44 -7.43
N PRO A 277 12.59 0.64 -8.19
CA PRO A 277 13.90 1.28 -8.33
C PRO A 277 14.36 2.01 -7.06
N ASP A 278 13.45 2.36 -6.15
CA ASP A 278 13.74 2.97 -4.84
C ASP A 278 13.85 1.95 -3.69
N ALA A 279 13.99 0.65 -3.99
CA ALA A 279 14.00 -0.42 -2.98
C ALA A 279 14.99 -0.17 -1.83
N ASP A 280 16.18 0.32 -2.15
CA ASP A 280 17.27 0.57 -1.18
C ASP A 280 16.94 1.71 -0.21
N THR A 281 16.06 2.63 -0.60
CA THR A 281 15.60 3.75 0.26
C THR A 281 14.28 3.41 0.94
N LEU A 282 13.35 2.79 0.22
CA LEU A 282 12.01 2.47 0.69
C LEU A 282 12.00 1.39 1.77
N ALA A 283 12.78 0.32 1.63
CA ALA A 283 12.81 -0.75 2.63
C ALA A 283 13.27 -0.27 4.03
N PRO A 284 14.42 0.42 4.18
CA PRO A 284 14.83 0.94 5.51
C PRO A 284 13.89 2.02 6.03
N LEU A 285 13.29 2.84 5.15
CA LEU A 285 12.27 3.82 5.54
C LEU A 285 11.03 3.12 6.14
N LEU A 286 10.52 2.07 5.48
CA LEU A 286 9.40 1.28 6.00
C LEU A 286 9.73 0.65 7.35
N TYR A 287 10.95 0.14 7.53
CA TYR A 287 11.37 -0.40 8.82
C TYR A 287 11.39 0.69 9.90
N ARG A 288 11.94 1.87 9.64
CA ARG A 288 11.88 2.99 10.59
C ARG A 288 10.45 3.33 10.99
N LEU A 289 9.54 3.39 10.02
CA LEU A 289 8.15 3.80 10.27
C LEU A 289 7.30 2.73 10.97
N THR A 290 7.64 1.46 10.82
CA THR A 290 6.81 0.35 11.32
C THR A 290 7.34 -0.26 12.62
N THR A 291 8.64 -0.21 12.88
CA THR A 291 9.27 -0.76 14.09
C THR A 291 8.60 -0.28 15.40
N PRO A 292 8.30 1.02 15.60
CA PRO A 292 7.68 1.49 16.84
C PRO A 292 6.35 0.81 17.18
N TYR A 293 5.63 0.32 16.18
CA TYR A 293 4.34 -0.33 16.34
C TYR A 293 4.48 -1.85 16.47
N LEU A 294 5.47 -2.45 15.81
CA LEU A 294 5.68 -3.90 15.82
C LEU A 294 6.16 -4.39 17.20
N ASP A 295 7.01 -3.62 17.88
CA ASP A 295 7.57 -3.99 19.19
C ASP A 295 6.52 -4.00 20.32
N THR A 296 5.50 -3.14 20.23
CA THR A 296 4.50 -2.97 21.30
C THR A 296 3.55 -4.17 21.46
N LEU A 297 3.48 -5.04 20.45
CA LEU A 297 2.50 -6.13 20.39
C LEU A 297 3.13 -7.51 20.54
N ALA A 298 4.46 -7.61 20.65
CA ALA A 298 5.14 -8.89 20.84
C ALA A 298 5.04 -9.33 22.31
N PRO A 299 4.38 -10.46 22.63
CA PRO A 299 4.26 -10.95 24.01
C PRO A 299 5.57 -11.51 24.59
N PHE A 300 6.62 -11.63 23.78
CA PHE A 300 7.87 -12.27 24.14
C PHE A 300 9.06 -11.33 23.88
N PRO A 301 9.68 -10.77 24.94
CA PRO A 301 10.80 -9.82 24.82
C PRO A 301 12.15 -10.47 24.45
N ASP A 302 12.23 -11.79 24.29
CA ASP A 302 13.51 -12.52 24.33
C ASP A 302 14.28 -12.56 22.98
N ALA A 303 13.75 -11.99 21.91
CA ALA A 303 14.53 -11.74 20.70
C ALA A 303 13.93 -10.60 19.87
N PRO A 304 14.61 -9.43 19.74
CA PRO A 304 14.22 -8.41 18.79
C PRO A 304 14.42 -8.98 17.37
N GLU A 305 13.35 -9.48 16.77
CA GLU A 305 13.38 -9.90 15.38
C GLU A 305 13.54 -8.64 14.53
N ALA A 306 14.59 -8.58 13.71
CA ALA A 306 14.83 -7.43 12.86
C ALA A 306 13.59 -7.19 11.96
N PRO A 307 13.11 -5.94 11.84
CA PRO A 307 11.95 -5.62 11.02
C PRO A 307 12.19 -6.14 9.60
N ALA A 308 11.33 -7.04 9.16
CA ALA A 308 11.50 -7.76 7.90
C ALA A 308 10.20 -7.80 7.12
N LEU A 309 10.30 -7.66 5.80
CA LEU A 309 9.18 -7.90 4.89
C LEU A 309 8.80 -9.40 4.92
N PRO A 310 7.50 -9.75 4.89
CA PRO A 310 6.36 -8.88 4.59
C PRO A 310 5.82 -8.06 5.77
N VAL A 311 5.33 -6.86 5.49
CA VAL A 311 4.58 -6.00 6.43
C VAL A 311 3.18 -5.76 5.88
N LEU A 312 2.16 -6.13 6.66
CA LEU A 312 0.75 -5.93 6.31
C LEU A 312 0.20 -4.71 7.06
N LEU A 313 -0.34 -3.73 6.35
CA LEU A 313 -1.05 -2.59 6.92
C LEU A 313 -2.55 -2.82 6.87
N LEU A 314 -3.23 -2.66 8.01
CA LEU A 314 -4.68 -2.63 8.14
C LEU A 314 -5.12 -1.25 8.63
N SER A 315 -5.65 -0.40 7.74
CA SER A 315 -5.98 1.01 8.04
C SER A 315 -4.86 1.78 8.76
N GLY A 316 -3.61 1.61 8.31
CA GLY A 316 -2.44 2.25 8.92
C GLY A 316 -1.82 1.50 10.10
N HIS A 317 -2.42 0.41 10.58
CA HIS A 317 -1.81 -0.44 11.62
C HIS A 317 -0.90 -1.50 10.99
N PRO A 318 0.42 -1.48 11.23
CA PRO A 318 1.33 -2.49 10.72
C PRO A 318 1.25 -3.79 11.52
N LEU A 319 1.34 -4.92 10.81
CA LEU A 319 1.40 -6.27 11.35
C LEU A 319 2.61 -7.01 10.79
N SER A 320 3.35 -7.69 11.66
CA SER A 320 4.47 -8.57 11.30
C SER A 320 3.99 -9.92 10.78
N LEU A 321 4.88 -10.68 10.15
CA LEU A 321 4.60 -12.04 9.67
C LEU A 321 4.09 -12.97 10.79
N THR A 322 4.74 -12.96 11.95
CA THR A 322 4.38 -13.79 13.11
C THR A 322 2.97 -13.46 13.59
N GLN A 323 2.66 -12.18 13.74
CA GLN A 323 1.33 -11.69 14.10
C GLN A 323 0.27 -12.10 13.08
N ILE A 324 0.56 -11.99 11.77
CA ILE A 324 -0.36 -12.40 10.71
C ILE A 324 -0.68 -13.90 10.82
N ARG A 325 0.33 -14.75 11.04
CA ARG A 325 0.14 -16.19 11.23
C ARG A 325 -0.72 -16.50 12.44
N GLU A 326 -0.42 -15.89 13.59
CA GLU A 326 -1.16 -16.09 14.84
C GLU A 326 -2.60 -15.62 14.74
N LEU A 327 -2.84 -14.41 14.21
CA LEU A 327 -4.18 -13.86 14.03
C LEU A 327 -4.98 -14.68 13.02
N ASN A 328 -4.33 -15.23 11.99
CA ASN A 328 -4.98 -16.13 11.03
C ASN A 328 -5.33 -17.48 11.65
N ALA A 329 -4.42 -18.07 12.44
CA ALA A 329 -4.66 -19.32 13.16
C ALA A 329 -5.81 -19.19 14.16
N ARG A 330 -5.93 -18.03 14.83
CA ARG A 330 -7.05 -17.70 15.73
C ARG A 330 -8.34 -17.30 14.99
N GLY A 331 -8.29 -17.05 13.69
CA GLY A 331 -9.41 -16.55 12.90
C GLY A 331 -9.76 -15.07 13.14
N GLU A 332 -9.00 -14.36 13.98
CA GLU A 332 -9.19 -12.95 14.31
C GLU A 332 -8.79 -12.01 13.16
N LEU A 333 -7.87 -12.44 12.29
CA LEU A 333 -7.39 -11.64 11.15
C LEU A 333 -8.55 -11.19 10.26
N ARG A 334 -9.54 -12.05 10.02
CA ARG A 334 -10.73 -11.71 9.22
C ARG A 334 -11.56 -10.61 9.86
N ALA A 335 -11.68 -10.61 11.19
CA ALA A 335 -12.40 -9.58 11.92
C ALA A 335 -11.63 -8.25 11.89
N MET A 336 -10.30 -8.27 11.99
CA MET A 336 -9.46 -7.08 11.84
C MET A 336 -9.57 -6.48 10.44
N VAL A 337 -9.51 -7.31 9.39
CA VAL A 337 -9.69 -6.87 8.00
C VAL A 337 -11.11 -6.31 7.76
N GLY A 338 -12.13 -6.89 8.39
CA GLY A 338 -13.49 -6.33 8.36
C GLY A 338 -13.58 -4.95 9.00
N ARG A 339 -12.90 -4.76 10.15
CA ARG A 339 -12.83 -3.47 10.86
C ARG A 339 -12.06 -2.41 10.10
N SER A 340 -11.08 -2.81 9.27
CA SER A 340 -10.30 -1.88 8.45
C SER A 340 -11.10 -1.30 7.26
N GLY A 341 -12.29 -1.83 6.98
CA GLY A 341 -13.17 -1.38 5.90
C GLY A 341 -13.22 -2.31 4.70
N ALA A 342 -12.45 -3.40 4.69
CA ALA A 342 -12.52 -4.40 3.62
C ALA A 342 -13.61 -5.45 3.89
N VAL A 343 -14.41 -5.76 2.87
CA VAL A 343 -15.46 -6.78 2.93
C VAL A 343 -14.87 -8.16 2.61
N VAL A 344 -14.77 -9.03 3.61
CA VAL A 344 -14.32 -10.42 3.45
C VAL A 344 -15.33 -11.21 2.61
N GLY A 345 -14.85 -11.92 1.58
CA GLY A 345 -15.71 -12.64 0.64
C GLY A 345 -16.41 -11.77 -0.40
N GLY A 346 -16.24 -10.44 -0.35
CA GLY A 346 -16.87 -9.50 -1.28
C GLY A 346 -16.39 -9.64 -2.73
N GLY A 347 -15.23 -10.25 -2.96
CA GLY A 347 -14.66 -10.51 -4.27
C GLY A 347 -15.25 -11.73 -5.00
N LYS A 348 -15.96 -12.64 -4.30
CA LYS A 348 -16.54 -13.82 -4.93
C LYS A 348 -17.66 -13.40 -5.88
N ARG A 349 -17.37 -13.39 -7.20
CA ARG A 349 -18.38 -13.20 -8.24
C ARG A 349 -19.51 -14.20 -7.99
N LYS A 350 -20.73 -13.68 -7.74
CA LYS A 350 -21.94 -14.48 -7.63
C LYS A 350 -22.02 -15.36 -8.87
N LYS A 351 -21.69 -16.65 -8.72
CA LYS A 351 -21.69 -17.62 -9.81
C LYS A 351 -23.10 -17.58 -10.39
N GLY A 352 -23.21 -17.02 -11.61
CA GLY A 352 -24.49 -16.71 -12.22
C GLY A 352 -25.44 -17.87 -12.05
N GLY A 353 -26.50 -17.66 -11.28
CA GLY A 353 -27.63 -18.55 -11.29
C GLY A 353 -28.16 -18.51 -12.70
N ARG A 354 -27.85 -19.53 -13.51
CA ARG A 354 -28.61 -19.83 -14.71
C ARG A 354 -30.04 -20.04 -14.23
N ARG A 355 -30.87 -19.01 -14.42
CA ARG A 355 -32.31 -19.17 -14.44
C ARG A 355 -32.71 -19.68 -15.81
#